data_AF-A0A6V7HH48-F1
#
_entry.id   AF-A0A6V7HH48-F1
#
_cell.length_a   1.000
_cell.length_b   1.000
_cell.length_c   1.000
_cell.angle_alpha   90.00
_cell.angle_beta   90.00
_cell.angle_gamma   90.00
#
_symmetry.space_group_name_H-M   'P 1'
#
loop_
_entity.id
_entity.type
_entity.pdbx_description
1 polymer ?
#
loop_
_entity_poly.entity_id
_entity_poly.type
_entity_poly.pdbx_seq_one_letter_code
_entity_poly.pdbx_strand_id
1 'polypeptide(L)'
;HLLNICTIKNQRYTCTNSTDDKSPLSGIRVLDLTRIIAGPYCTMILGDLGAEILKIEKPGSGDEARRWGPPFIEGTKEATYFLCVNRNKKSVCIDLKKGKDIIYELAQKSDILVENYIPGKLKEMGLGYEDISKVAPRLIYCSLTGYGYEGPYANRPGYDVIAASIGGLLHITGPKDGSPCKVGVAITDLATGLYAHGAILAALYQRITTNKGQWIQCNLLSTQVASLINIGSNYLNAGKEAVRWGSEHESIVPYEAFYTKDGYMTVGTGSDRQFLDLLERMQLSEISEIDKYKNNKARVKNRNELLSILREKFKTKTNKEWEVIFEGASFPYGPINTIKQVFEDPHIEYIKLVQEMEHPTGKKIKIVGPAVTYSYATNKVRTVPPMLGQHTTEILKNVLNYTDDKIQTLKESKIVVVSMKNQEILVKVVLKIVMMNVNIVMDIKTPIRKFCHIMQKHLKNLLLQ
;
A
#
# COMPACT_ATOMS: atom_id res chain seq x y z
N HIS A 1 2.33 -0.86 54.26
CA HIS A 1 3.37 -0.57 53.25
C HIS A 1 3.27 -1.43 51.96
N LEU A 2 2.16 -2.14 51.67
CA LEU A 2 2.06 -3.04 50.50
C LEU A 2 0.70 -3.03 49.78
N LEU A 3 -0.03 -1.90 49.80
CA LEU A 3 -1.25 -1.72 49.02
C LEU A 3 -1.27 -0.35 48.34
N ASN A 4 -0.17 0.01 47.68
CA ASN A 4 -0.22 0.99 46.59
C ASN A 4 -0.68 0.25 45.34
N ILE A 5 -2.00 0.09 45.22
CA ILE A 5 -2.64 -0.27 43.96
C ILE A 5 -2.36 0.91 43.02
N CYS A 6 -1.31 0.77 42.21
CA CYS A 6 -1.10 1.55 41.01
C CYS A 6 -2.27 1.26 40.08
N THR A 7 -3.39 1.94 40.30
CA THR A 7 -4.35 2.21 39.24
C THR A 7 -3.58 3.07 38.25
N ILE A 8 -2.98 2.41 37.24
CA ILE A 8 -2.63 3.07 35.99
C ILE A 8 -3.95 3.67 35.52
N LYS A 9 -4.17 4.96 35.81
CA LYS A 9 -5.19 5.74 35.14
C LYS A 9 -4.84 5.60 33.67
N ASN A 10 -5.59 4.76 32.97
CA ASN A 10 -5.63 4.63 31.51
C ASN A 10 -6.06 5.99 30.93
N GLN A 11 -5.20 7.01 31.02
CA GLN A 11 -5.28 8.13 30.11
C GLN A 11 -4.87 7.58 28.76
N ARG A 12 -5.86 7.11 27.99
CA ARG A 12 -5.68 6.85 26.56
C ARG A 12 -5.27 8.19 25.95
N TYR A 13 -3.98 8.34 25.70
CA TYR A 13 -3.43 9.45 24.95
C TYR A 13 -3.61 9.19 23.46
N THR A 14 -4.87 9.07 23.03
CA THR A 14 -5.24 8.87 21.63
C THR A 14 -5.69 10.21 21.06
N CYS A 15 -5.21 10.55 19.86
CA CYS A 15 -5.53 11.83 19.21
C CYS A 15 -6.95 11.92 18.63
N THR A 16 -7.67 10.80 18.54
CA THR A 16 -9.06 10.76 18.08
C THR A 16 -9.97 10.10 19.12
N ASN A 17 -11.22 10.58 19.20
CA ASN A 17 -12.27 9.97 20.00
C ASN A 17 -13.02 8.96 19.11
N SER A 18 -12.81 7.67 19.33
CA SER A 18 -13.63 6.62 18.72
C SER A 18 -14.22 5.76 19.85
N THR A 19 -15.54 5.77 19.96
CA THR A 19 -16.27 5.14 21.06
C THR A 19 -16.77 3.73 20.72
N ASP A 20 -16.59 3.23 19.49
CA ASP A 20 -17.20 1.96 19.07
C ASP A 20 -16.48 1.21 17.93
N ASP A 21 -15.16 1.33 17.82
CA ASP A 21 -14.39 0.54 16.84
C ASP A 21 -13.43 -0.43 17.55
N LYS A 22 -13.67 -1.74 17.36
CA LYS A 22 -12.76 -2.83 17.77
C LYS A 22 -11.44 -2.85 16.98
N SER A 23 -11.20 -1.86 16.12
CA SER A 23 -9.97 -1.72 15.35
C SER A 23 -8.75 -1.43 16.26
N PRO A 24 -7.59 -2.10 16.07
CA PRO A 24 -6.42 -1.98 16.95
C PRO A 24 -5.85 -0.57 17.11
N LEU A 25 -5.93 0.26 16.07
CA LEU A 25 -5.42 1.63 16.02
C LEU A 25 -6.54 2.67 16.10
N SER A 26 -7.71 2.28 16.59
CA SER A 26 -8.78 3.22 16.95
C SER A 26 -8.23 4.26 17.93
N GLY A 27 -8.43 5.54 17.62
CA GLY A 27 -7.86 6.65 18.40
C GLY A 27 -6.55 7.22 17.86
N ILE A 28 -5.85 6.51 16.97
CA ILE A 28 -4.56 6.95 16.41
C ILE A 28 -4.78 7.82 15.18
N ARG A 29 -4.09 8.96 15.09
CA ARG A 29 -4.05 9.81 13.89
C ARG A 29 -2.67 9.81 13.24
N VAL A 30 -2.65 9.64 11.93
CA VAL A 30 -1.43 9.64 11.10
C VAL A 30 -1.46 10.82 10.13
N LEU A 31 -0.40 11.63 10.17
CA LEU A 31 -0.11 12.65 9.17
C LEU A 31 0.74 12.01 8.05
N ASP A 32 0.09 11.69 6.94
CA ASP A 32 0.69 10.99 5.81
C ASP A 32 1.18 12.01 4.75
N LEU A 33 2.48 12.32 4.77
CA LEU A 33 3.15 13.16 3.76
C LEU A 33 3.73 12.32 2.61
N THR A 34 3.37 11.03 2.54
CA THR A 34 4.02 10.10 1.62
C THR A 34 3.41 10.14 0.23
N ARG A 35 4.22 9.70 -0.75
CA ARG A 35 3.86 9.63 -2.17
C ARG A 35 4.18 8.25 -2.74
N ILE A 36 3.56 7.88 -3.86
CA ILE A 36 3.89 6.68 -4.64
C ILE A 36 3.48 5.38 -3.92
N ILE A 37 4.40 4.52 -3.43
CA ILE A 37 4.06 3.15 -2.97
C ILE A 37 4.52 2.84 -1.55
N ALA A 38 5.82 2.85 -1.23
CA ALA A 38 6.29 2.34 0.08
C ALA A 38 5.61 3.00 1.28
N GLY A 39 5.62 4.33 1.32
CA GLY A 39 4.95 5.11 2.35
C GLY A 39 3.42 4.97 2.31
N PRO A 40 2.77 5.15 1.14
CA PRO A 40 1.32 5.01 1.05
C PRO A 40 0.81 3.62 1.43
N TYR A 41 1.55 2.56 1.13
CA TYR A 41 1.23 1.18 1.51
C TYR A 41 1.30 1.00 3.03
N CYS A 42 2.35 1.51 3.69
CA CYS A 42 2.47 1.52 5.15
C CYS A 42 1.26 2.22 5.80
N THR A 43 0.94 3.45 5.38
CA THR A 43 -0.15 4.22 6.00
C THR A 43 -1.53 3.67 5.66
N MET A 44 -1.70 3.01 4.50
CA MET A 44 -2.93 2.29 4.17
C MET A 44 -3.16 1.13 5.14
N ILE A 45 -2.15 0.33 5.46
CA ILE A 45 -2.28 -0.78 6.43
C ILE A 45 -2.62 -0.25 7.83
N LEU A 46 -1.98 0.84 8.27
CA LEU A 46 -2.36 1.52 9.52
C LEU A 46 -3.84 1.98 9.47
N GLY A 47 -4.27 2.48 8.32
CA GLY A 47 -5.67 2.82 8.04
C GLY A 47 -6.59 1.61 8.15
N ASP A 48 -6.24 0.48 7.56
CA ASP A 48 -7.02 -0.78 7.64
C ASP A 48 -7.21 -1.24 9.10
N LEU A 49 -6.21 -1.00 9.95
CA LEU A 49 -6.22 -1.27 11.40
C LEU A 49 -6.92 -0.19 12.25
N GLY A 50 -7.55 0.82 11.64
CA GLY A 50 -8.42 1.78 12.32
C GLY A 50 -7.86 3.18 12.50
N ALA A 51 -6.60 3.44 12.14
CA ALA A 51 -6.04 4.78 12.28
C ALA A 51 -6.73 5.78 11.34
N GLU A 52 -6.86 7.03 11.79
CA GLU A 52 -7.28 8.14 10.93
C GLU A 52 -6.09 8.65 10.13
N ILE A 53 -6.08 8.39 8.82
CA ILE A 53 -4.98 8.78 7.94
C ILE A 53 -5.30 10.09 7.22
N LEU A 54 -4.55 11.14 7.52
CA LEU A 54 -4.62 12.43 6.83
C LEU A 54 -3.53 12.48 5.75
N LYS A 55 -3.88 12.13 4.52
CA LYS A 55 -2.96 12.20 3.38
C LYS A 55 -2.84 13.64 2.91
N ILE A 56 -1.68 14.24 3.16
CA ILE A 56 -1.38 15.59 2.73
C ILE A 56 -0.87 15.56 1.30
N GLU A 57 -1.53 16.35 0.46
CA GLU A 57 -1.32 16.33 -0.98
C GLU A 57 -1.05 17.73 -1.52
N LYS A 58 -0.23 17.80 -2.58
CA LYS A 58 0.06 19.07 -3.25
C LYS A 58 -1.23 19.63 -3.88
N PRO A 59 -1.61 20.89 -3.60
CA PRO A 59 -2.75 21.52 -4.25
C PRO A 59 -2.72 21.40 -5.79
N GLY A 60 -3.85 21.01 -6.38
CA GLY A 60 -4.06 20.87 -7.82
C GLY A 60 -3.48 19.60 -8.47
N SER A 61 -2.40 19.03 -7.94
CA SER A 61 -1.72 17.88 -8.57
C SER A 61 -1.73 16.61 -7.72
N GLY A 62 -1.72 16.72 -6.41
CA GLY A 62 -1.66 15.59 -5.49
C GLY A 62 -0.47 14.66 -5.69
N ASP A 63 -0.63 13.42 -5.22
CA ASP A 63 0.32 12.32 -5.43
C ASP A 63 0.54 12.05 -6.93
N GLU A 64 1.77 11.80 -7.34
CA GLU A 64 2.13 11.43 -8.71
C GLU A 64 1.38 10.19 -9.20
N ALA A 65 1.13 9.22 -8.30
CA ALA A 65 0.39 7.99 -8.61
C ALA A 65 -1.04 8.25 -9.14
N ARG A 66 -1.64 9.42 -8.86
CA ARG A 66 -2.96 9.81 -9.41
C ARG A 66 -2.98 9.88 -10.93
N ARG A 67 -1.81 10.08 -11.56
CA ARG A 67 -1.65 10.22 -13.02
C ARG A 67 -1.01 9.00 -13.68
N TRP A 68 -0.65 7.97 -12.92
CA TRP A 68 0.04 6.79 -13.46
C TRP A 68 -0.97 5.80 -14.03
N GLY A 69 -1.36 6.04 -15.28
CA GLY A 69 -2.16 5.14 -16.09
C GLY A 69 -1.75 5.20 -17.57
N PRO A 70 -2.38 4.40 -18.44
CA PRO A 70 -3.43 3.43 -18.14
C PRO A 70 -2.95 2.25 -17.26
N PRO A 71 -3.86 1.55 -16.54
CA PRO A 71 -5.32 1.72 -16.61
C PRO A 71 -5.90 2.74 -15.61
N PHE A 72 -6.99 3.38 -16.02
CA PHE A 72 -7.83 4.26 -15.21
C PHE A 72 -9.16 3.56 -14.89
N ILE A 73 -9.89 3.97 -13.84
CA ILE A 73 -11.30 3.54 -13.70
C ILE A 73 -12.04 3.97 -14.96
N GLU A 74 -12.75 3.03 -15.58
CA GLU A 74 -13.50 3.25 -16.82
C GLU A 74 -14.39 4.50 -16.76
N GLY A 75 -14.23 5.39 -17.75
CA GLY A 75 -14.97 6.64 -17.84
C GLY A 75 -14.54 7.73 -16.84
N THR A 76 -13.38 7.61 -16.21
CA THR A 76 -12.84 8.61 -15.27
C THR A 76 -11.35 8.89 -15.52
N LYS A 77 -10.78 9.85 -14.78
CA LYS A 77 -9.34 10.16 -14.78
C LYS A 77 -8.59 9.55 -13.59
N GLU A 78 -9.25 8.75 -12.76
CA GLU A 78 -8.65 8.17 -11.55
C GLU A 78 -7.80 6.96 -11.93
N ALA A 79 -6.48 7.08 -11.76
CA ALA A 79 -5.54 6.01 -12.04
C ALA A 79 -5.72 4.86 -11.03
N THR A 80 -5.80 3.62 -11.54
CA THR A 80 -5.88 2.42 -10.69
C THR A 80 -4.67 2.27 -9.76
N TYR A 81 -3.53 2.82 -10.17
CA TYR A 81 -2.29 2.87 -9.38
C TYR A 81 -2.45 3.66 -8.08
N PHE A 82 -3.19 4.77 -8.07
CA PHE A 82 -3.47 5.51 -6.84
C PHE A 82 -4.41 4.73 -5.92
N LEU A 83 -5.39 4.03 -6.51
CA LEU A 83 -6.44 3.35 -5.75
C LEU A 83 -5.92 2.17 -4.93
N CYS A 84 -4.86 1.50 -5.39
CA CYS A 84 -4.37 0.28 -4.73
C CYS A 84 -3.69 0.52 -3.38
N VAL A 85 -3.26 1.75 -3.08
CA VAL A 85 -2.51 2.09 -1.84
C VAL A 85 -3.10 3.25 -1.03
N ASN A 86 -4.36 3.67 -1.28
CA ASN A 86 -4.94 4.86 -0.64
C ASN A 86 -6.36 4.71 -0.09
N ARG A 87 -6.91 3.50 0.03
CA ARG A 87 -8.15 3.25 0.80
C ARG A 87 -7.97 3.67 2.26
N ASN A 88 -9.06 3.93 2.98
CA ASN A 88 -9.06 4.34 4.39
C ASN A 88 -8.35 5.68 4.69
N LYS A 89 -8.04 6.49 3.67
CA LYS A 89 -7.39 7.80 3.83
C LYS A 89 -8.33 8.97 3.58
N LYS A 90 -8.05 10.08 4.25
CA LYS A 90 -8.64 11.39 3.98
C LYS A 90 -7.64 12.28 3.24
N SER A 91 -7.93 12.63 1.99
CA SER A 91 -7.12 13.57 1.21
C SER A 91 -7.32 15.02 1.67
N VAL A 92 -6.21 15.69 2.01
CA VAL A 92 -6.15 17.09 2.46
C VAL A 92 -5.09 17.81 1.62
N CYS A 93 -5.49 18.81 0.84
CA CYS A 93 -4.54 19.54 0.01
C CYS A 93 -3.94 20.73 0.75
N ILE A 94 -2.63 20.68 1.03
CA ILE A 94 -1.87 21.75 1.68
C ILE A 94 -0.55 21.92 0.93
N ASP A 95 -0.22 23.14 0.53
CA ASP A 95 1.11 23.48 0.04
C ASP A 95 2.10 23.45 1.22
N LEU A 96 3.01 22.48 1.25
CA LEU A 96 3.94 22.32 2.38
C LEU A 96 4.87 23.52 2.60
N LYS A 97 5.18 24.31 1.55
CA LYS A 97 6.06 25.47 1.68
C LYS A 97 5.32 26.66 2.29
N LYS A 98 4.08 26.89 1.85
CA LYS A 98 3.27 28.03 2.31
C LYS A 98 2.41 27.74 3.53
N GLY A 99 2.07 26.47 3.75
CA GLY A 99 1.17 25.98 4.79
C GLY A 99 1.89 25.29 5.95
N LYS A 100 3.18 25.60 6.17
CA LYS A 100 4.01 24.99 7.21
C LYS A 100 3.33 25.01 8.60
N ASP A 101 2.74 26.14 8.97
CA ASP A 101 2.09 26.28 10.28
C ASP A 101 0.90 25.33 10.43
N ILE A 102 0.16 25.08 9.35
CA ILE A 102 -0.94 24.09 9.32
C ILE A 102 -0.38 22.68 9.57
N ILE A 103 0.78 22.35 9.03
CA ILE A 103 1.45 21.06 9.24
C ILE A 103 1.90 20.91 10.70
N TYR A 104 2.43 21.96 11.31
CA TYR A 104 2.78 21.97 12.73
C TYR A 104 1.56 21.76 13.63
N GLU A 105 0.46 22.49 13.38
CA GLU A 105 -0.77 22.32 14.12
C GLU A 105 -1.36 20.91 13.95
N LEU A 106 -1.32 20.34 12.75
CA LEU A 106 -1.74 18.96 12.51
C LEU A 106 -0.81 17.95 13.20
N ALA A 107 0.50 18.18 13.22
CA ALA A 107 1.46 17.33 13.90
C ALA A 107 1.21 17.30 15.42
N GLN A 108 0.86 18.44 16.04
CA GLN A 108 0.44 18.51 17.44
C GLN A 108 -0.85 17.72 17.74
N LYS A 109 -1.69 17.49 16.72
CA LYS A 109 -2.95 16.74 16.80
C LYS A 109 -2.81 15.31 16.27
N SER A 110 -1.60 14.84 15.98
CA SER A 110 -1.33 13.53 15.40
C SER A 110 -0.36 12.72 16.26
N ASP A 111 -0.45 11.40 16.12
CA ASP A 111 0.41 10.45 16.82
C ASP A 111 1.65 10.09 16.02
N ILE A 112 1.49 10.05 14.69
CA ILE A 112 2.50 9.59 13.74
C ILE A 112 2.57 10.58 12.59
N LEU A 113 3.77 10.87 12.10
CA LEU A 113 4.02 11.48 10.80
C LEU A 113 4.81 10.49 9.96
N VAL A 114 4.37 10.22 8.74
CA VAL A 114 5.11 9.38 7.79
C VAL A 114 5.46 10.20 6.56
N GLU A 115 6.71 10.12 6.12
CA GLU A 115 7.21 10.83 4.95
C GLU A 115 8.22 9.98 4.16
N ASN A 116 8.37 10.27 2.87
CA ASN A 116 9.32 9.58 1.99
C ASN A 116 10.03 10.52 1.00
N TYR A 117 10.46 11.68 1.50
CA TYR A 117 11.25 12.62 0.72
C TYR A 117 12.73 12.22 0.74
N ILE A 118 13.47 12.75 -0.24
CA ILE A 118 14.94 12.66 -0.22
C ILE A 118 15.43 13.34 1.06
N PRO A 119 16.38 12.74 1.81
CA PRO A 119 16.99 13.34 2.98
C PRO A 119 17.32 14.83 2.81
N GLY A 120 17.02 15.61 3.85
CA GLY A 120 17.20 17.07 3.85
C GLY A 120 16.03 17.86 3.26
N LYS A 121 15.17 17.28 2.40
CA LYS A 121 14.16 18.09 1.69
C LYS A 121 13.10 18.70 2.59
N LEU A 122 12.59 17.94 3.55
CA LEU A 122 11.66 18.48 4.55
C LEU A 122 12.35 19.39 5.55
N LYS A 123 13.63 19.15 5.87
CA LYS A 123 14.44 20.05 6.72
C LYS A 123 14.59 21.45 6.10
N GLU A 124 14.78 21.55 4.79
CA GLU A 124 14.76 22.84 4.07
C GLU A 124 13.43 23.61 4.23
N MET A 125 12.32 22.89 4.42
CA MET A 125 10.99 23.47 4.67
C MET A 125 10.72 23.67 6.16
N GLY A 126 11.67 23.29 7.02
CA GLY A 126 11.51 23.22 8.48
C GLY A 126 10.43 22.24 8.92
N LEU A 127 10.29 21.11 8.22
CA LEU A 127 9.39 20.00 8.52
C LEU A 127 10.18 18.72 8.83
N GLY A 128 11.49 18.84 9.12
CA GLY A 128 12.33 17.71 9.51
C GLY A 128 12.00 17.20 10.89
N TYR A 129 12.61 16.07 11.28
CA TYR A 129 12.38 15.47 12.59
C TYR A 129 12.69 16.44 13.74
N GLU A 130 13.81 17.17 13.66
CA GLU A 130 14.23 18.13 14.70
C GLU A 130 13.29 19.34 14.81
N ASP A 131 12.58 19.67 13.72
CA ASP A 131 11.59 20.75 13.72
C ASP A 131 10.26 20.27 14.32
N ILE A 132 9.76 19.13 13.85
CA ILE A 132 8.48 18.56 14.30
C ILE A 132 8.54 18.10 15.75
N SER A 133 9.65 17.51 16.19
CA SER A 133 9.81 17.04 17.57
C SER A 133 9.74 18.17 18.61
N LYS A 134 10.09 19.41 18.25
CA LYS A 134 9.95 20.58 19.14
C LYS A 134 8.49 20.92 19.43
N VAL A 135 7.63 20.82 18.42
CA VAL A 135 6.20 21.16 18.55
C VAL A 135 5.34 19.96 18.95
N ALA A 136 5.78 18.74 18.62
CA ALA A 136 5.06 17.50 18.90
C ALA A 136 6.01 16.40 19.45
N PRO A 137 6.50 16.53 20.70
CA PRO A 137 7.54 15.65 21.26
C PRO A 137 7.11 14.19 21.46
N ARG A 138 5.80 13.91 21.40
CA ARG A 138 5.22 12.57 21.51
C ARG A 138 5.01 11.89 20.15
N LEU A 139 5.23 12.62 19.07
CA LEU A 139 4.97 12.15 17.72
C LEU A 139 6.04 11.15 17.28
N ILE A 140 5.61 10.04 16.68
CA ILE A 140 6.50 9.09 16.00
C ILE A 140 6.71 9.61 14.58
N TYR A 141 7.92 9.99 14.24
CA TYR A 141 8.28 10.46 12.91
C TYR A 141 8.90 9.30 12.16
N CYS A 142 8.34 8.90 11.02
CA CYS A 142 8.82 7.78 10.22
C CYS A 142 9.22 8.25 8.83
N SER A 143 10.50 8.04 8.51
CA SER A 143 11.10 8.38 7.22
C SER A 143 11.37 7.12 6.41
N LEU A 144 10.87 7.08 5.17
CA LEU A 144 11.19 6.03 4.20
C LEU A 144 12.03 6.62 3.07
N THR A 145 13.30 6.25 2.98
CA THR A 145 14.25 6.83 2.01
C THR A 145 14.80 5.77 1.04
N GLY A 146 15.53 6.19 0.00
CA GLY A 146 16.20 5.24 -0.89
C GLY A 146 17.32 4.45 -0.18
N TYR A 147 18.18 5.16 0.55
CA TYR A 147 19.47 4.62 1.02
C TYR A 147 19.81 4.98 2.48
N GLY A 148 18.91 5.63 3.22
CA GLY A 148 19.18 6.12 4.58
C GLY A 148 19.67 7.57 4.62
N TYR A 149 19.94 8.07 5.83
CA TYR A 149 20.43 9.44 6.06
C TYR A 149 21.96 9.54 6.13
N GLU A 150 22.65 8.39 6.07
CA GLU A 150 24.10 8.29 6.19
C GLU A 150 24.70 7.56 4.97
N GLY A 151 26.02 7.69 4.81
CA GLY A 151 26.76 7.01 3.75
C GLY A 151 26.71 7.72 2.39
N PRO A 152 27.40 7.16 1.38
CA PRO A 152 27.67 7.82 0.11
C PRO A 152 26.41 8.07 -0.75
N TYR A 153 25.32 7.37 -0.45
CA TYR A 153 24.08 7.41 -1.24
C TYR A 153 22.94 8.17 -0.56
N ALA A 154 23.16 8.77 0.61
CA ALA A 154 22.12 9.40 1.42
C ALA A 154 21.25 10.40 0.64
N ASN A 155 21.87 11.25 -0.19
CA ASN A 155 21.17 12.28 -0.96
C ASN A 155 20.67 11.82 -2.34
N ARG A 156 20.80 10.53 -2.68
CA ARG A 156 20.34 10.01 -3.98
C ARG A 156 18.83 9.74 -3.94
N PRO A 157 18.09 10.04 -5.04
CA PRO A 157 16.73 9.57 -5.18
C PRO A 157 16.69 8.04 -5.23
N GLY A 158 15.66 7.45 -4.62
CA GLY A 158 15.45 6.00 -4.61
C GLY A 158 14.13 5.61 -5.28
N TYR A 159 14.19 4.56 -6.09
CA TYR A 159 13.03 3.80 -6.55
C TYR A 159 13.26 2.32 -6.27
N ASP A 160 12.18 1.58 -6.05
CA ASP A 160 12.16 0.14 -5.81
C ASP A 160 13.17 -0.63 -6.68
N VAL A 161 13.02 -0.55 -8.01
CA VAL A 161 13.82 -1.33 -8.95
C VAL A 161 15.31 -0.98 -8.90
N ILE A 162 15.64 0.28 -8.59
CA ILE A 162 17.02 0.74 -8.46
C ILE A 162 17.63 0.18 -7.17
N ALA A 163 16.91 0.23 -6.05
CA ALA A 163 17.36 -0.37 -4.79
C ALA A 163 17.54 -1.90 -4.94
N ALA A 164 16.57 -2.57 -5.58
CA ALA A 164 16.63 -3.99 -5.90
C ALA A 164 17.77 -4.36 -6.85
N SER A 165 18.21 -3.43 -7.70
CA SER A 165 19.38 -3.64 -8.57
C SER A 165 20.67 -3.59 -7.77
N ILE A 166 20.79 -2.60 -6.88
CA ILE A 166 22.00 -2.37 -6.07
C ILE A 166 22.16 -3.45 -5.01
N GLY A 167 21.09 -3.87 -4.32
CA GLY A 167 21.18 -4.90 -3.30
C GLY A 167 21.02 -6.33 -3.82
N GLY A 168 21.11 -6.55 -5.14
CA GLY A 168 21.29 -7.87 -5.74
C GLY A 168 20.02 -8.70 -6.03
N LEU A 169 18.81 -8.20 -5.74
CA LEU A 169 17.57 -8.93 -6.04
C LEU A 169 17.40 -9.20 -7.54
N LEU A 170 17.71 -8.22 -8.40
CA LEU A 170 17.65 -8.43 -9.86
C LEU A 170 18.68 -9.44 -10.34
N HIS A 171 19.87 -9.47 -9.73
CA HIS A 171 20.94 -10.42 -10.09
C HIS A 171 20.47 -11.87 -9.93
N ILE A 172 19.68 -12.16 -8.90
CA ILE A 172 19.19 -13.51 -8.58
C ILE A 172 17.80 -13.84 -9.15
N THR A 173 17.16 -12.90 -9.84
CA THR A 173 15.79 -13.07 -10.35
C THR A 173 15.77 -13.22 -11.88
N GLY A 174 15.12 -14.28 -12.36
CA GLY A 174 14.92 -14.54 -13.79
C GLY A 174 15.38 -15.95 -14.21
N PRO A 175 15.34 -16.27 -15.52
CA PRO A 175 15.85 -17.52 -16.06
C PRO A 175 17.36 -17.67 -15.80
N LYS A 176 17.83 -18.92 -15.60
CA LYS A 176 19.24 -19.26 -15.32
C LYS A 176 20.22 -18.56 -16.27
N ASP A 177 20.02 -18.77 -17.57
CA ASP A 177 20.88 -18.25 -18.63
C ASP A 177 20.28 -16.98 -19.29
N GLY A 178 19.30 -16.35 -18.64
CA GLY A 178 18.62 -15.16 -19.13
C GLY A 178 19.16 -13.87 -18.55
N SER A 179 18.73 -12.74 -19.11
CA SER A 179 18.96 -11.40 -18.55
C SER A 179 18.29 -11.25 -17.17
N PRO A 180 18.84 -10.42 -16.26
CA PRO A 180 18.18 -10.06 -15.00
C PRO A 180 16.74 -9.58 -15.19
N CYS A 181 15.84 -10.02 -14.32
CA CYS A 181 14.43 -9.64 -14.33
C CYS A 181 14.04 -8.96 -13.02
N LYS A 182 13.15 -7.97 -13.09
CA LYS A 182 12.50 -7.43 -11.89
C LYS A 182 11.30 -8.32 -11.50
N VAL A 183 10.94 -8.27 -10.23
CA VAL A 183 9.67 -8.85 -9.77
C VAL A 183 8.48 -8.08 -10.39
N GLY A 184 7.36 -8.78 -10.59
CA GLY A 184 6.16 -8.22 -11.25
C GLY A 184 5.60 -6.97 -10.56
N VAL A 185 5.78 -6.86 -9.24
CA VAL A 185 5.39 -5.72 -8.40
C VAL A 185 6.62 -5.07 -7.77
N ALA A 186 6.45 -3.85 -7.24
CA ALA A 186 7.48 -3.12 -6.49
C ALA A 186 7.70 -3.74 -5.10
N ILE A 187 8.32 -4.93 -5.07
CA ILE A 187 8.40 -5.76 -3.86
C ILE A 187 9.26 -5.14 -2.76
N THR A 188 10.29 -4.37 -3.11
CA THR A 188 11.12 -3.64 -2.15
C THR A 188 10.32 -2.51 -1.52
N ASP A 189 9.51 -1.77 -2.29
CA ASP A 189 8.60 -0.77 -1.73
C ASP A 189 7.60 -1.41 -0.76
N LEU A 190 6.97 -2.53 -1.15
CA LEU A 190 6.03 -3.25 -0.28
C LEU A 190 6.69 -3.74 1.01
N ALA A 191 7.86 -4.38 0.91
CA ALA A 191 8.63 -4.83 2.06
C ALA A 191 9.01 -3.66 2.97
N THR A 192 9.48 -2.54 2.40
CA THR A 192 9.89 -1.36 3.18
C THR A 192 8.70 -0.76 3.92
N GLY A 193 7.53 -0.73 3.27
CA GLY A 193 6.28 -0.33 3.90
C GLY A 193 5.88 -1.23 5.07
N LEU A 194 6.09 -2.56 4.95
CA LEU A 194 5.83 -3.52 6.04
C LEU A 194 6.82 -3.39 7.21
N TYR A 195 8.12 -3.16 6.92
CA TYR A 195 9.12 -2.85 7.95
C TYR A 195 8.77 -1.56 8.71
N ALA A 196 8.40 -0.50 7.98
CA ALA A 196 7.98 0.77 8.58
C ALA A 196 6.71 0.60 9.43
N HIS A 197 5.71 -0.14 8.93
CA HIS A 197 4.51 -0.49 9.68
C HIS A 197 4.84 -1.19 11.01
N GLY A 198 5.68 -2.23 10.98
CA GLY A 198 6.10 -2.95 12.19
C GLY A 198 6.86 -2.06 13.18
N ALA A 199 7.78 -1.23 12.68
CA ALA A 199 8.53 -0.28 13.51
C ALA A 199 7.62 0.78 14.16
N ILE A 200 6.63 1.29 13.44
CA ILE A 200 5.64 2.25 13.97
C ILE A 200 4.82 1.61 15.09
N LEU A 201 4.36 0.37 14.93
CA LEU A 201 3.63 -0.34 15.99
C LEU A 201 4.50 -0.55 17.23
N ALA A 202 5.77 -0.95 17.05
CA ALA A 202 6.72 -1.10 18.15
C ALA A 202 6.98 0.24 18.87
N ALA A 203 7.13 1.34 18.13
CA ALA A 203 7.31 2.67 18.69
C ALA A 203 6.06 3.17 19.43
N LEU A 204 4.86 2.90 18.91
CA LEU A 204 3.60 3.19 19.59
C LEU A 204 3.50 2.44 20.92
N TYR A 205 3.89 1.16 20.92
CA TYR A 205 3.92 0.34 22.12
C TYR A 205 4.93 0.86 23.15
N GLN A 206 6.16 1.18 22.72
CA GLN A 206 7.18 1.75 23.60
C GLN A 206 6.73 3.09 24.20
N ARG A 207 6.08 3.95 23.40
CA ARG A 207 5.58 5.27 23.81
C ARG A 207 4.61 5.20 24.99
N ILE A 208 3.92 4.08 25.21
CA ILE A 208 3.06 3.87 26.39
C ILE A 208 3.86 4.03 27.69
N THR A 209 5.10 3.56 27.70
CA THR A 209 5.98 3.58 28.88
C THR A 209 6.85 4.84 28.94
N THR A 210 7.39 5.27 27.79
CA THR A 210 8.33 6.40 27.75
C THR A 210 7.65 7.76 27.67
N ASN A 211 6.39 7.76 27.22
CA ASN A 211 5.63 8.96 26.85
C ASN A 211 6.34 9.85 25.80
N LYS A 212 7.32 9.32 25.06
CA LYS A 212 8.11 10.05 24.07
C LYS A 212 7.90 9.48 22.68
N GLY A 213 7.89 10.37 21.69
CA GLY A 213 8.03 10.00 20.29
C GLY A 213 9.47 9.61 19.97
N GLN A 214 9.71 9.20 18.72
CA GLN A 214 11.05 8.89 18.23
C GLN A 214 11.10 9.03 16.70
N TRP A 215 12.31 9.02 16.17
CA TRP A 215 12.54 8.99 14.74
C TRP A 215 12.83 7.56 14.27
N ILE A 216 11.96 7.05 13.39
CA ILE A 216 12.14 5.79 12.69
C ILE A 216 12.70 6.10 11.31
N GLN A 217 13.81 5.44 10.95
CA GLN A 217 14.45 5.56 9.65
C GLN A 217 14.45 4.20 8.96
N CYS A 218 13.69 4.07 7.89
CA CYS A 218 13.67 2.90 7.01
C CYS A 218 14.22 3.30 5.63
N ASN A 219 14.89 2.38 4.95
CA ASN A 219 15.34 2.62 3.58
C ASN A 219 15.23 1.40 2.68
N LEU A 220 15.03 1.65 1.39
CA LEU A 220 14.80 0.63 0.37
C LEU A 220 15.97 -0.36 0.28
N LEU A 221 17.22 0.15 0.21
CA LEU A 221 18.39 -0.71 0.04
C LEU A 221 18.59 -1.68 1.21
N SER A 222 18.56 -1.17 2.46
CA SER A 222 18.74 -2.00 3.65
C SER A 222 17.62 -3.03 3.77
N THR A 223 16.39 -2.63 3.46
CA THR A 223 15.23 -3.54 3.42
C THR A 223 15.44 -4.66 2.41
N GLN A 224 15.88 -4.32 1.20
CA GLN A 224 16.07 -5.33 0.16
C GLN A 224 17.22 -6.28 0.49
N VAL A 225 18.34 -5.77 1.00
CA VAL A 225 19.47 -6.59 1.45
C VAL A 225 19.04 -7.53 2.59
N ALA A 226 18.28 -7.03 3.57
CA ALA A 226 17.72 -7.86 4.63
C ALA A 226 16.77 -8.95 4.09
N SER A 227 16.10 -8.67 2.96
CA SER A 227 15.19 -9.62 2.29
C SER A 227 15.90 -10.70 1.49
N LEU A 228 17.25 -10.69 1.38
CA LEU A 228 18.01 -11.78 0.74
C LEU A 228 18.01 -13.07 1.58
N ILE A 229 17.69 -13.00 2.87
CA ILE A 229 17.49 -14.14 3.77
C ILE A 229 18.58 -15.23 3.62
N ASN A 230 18.21 -16.45 3.22
CA ASN A 230 19.15 -17.57 3.03
C ASN A 230 20.20 -17.30 1.94
N ILE A 231 19.89 -16.52 0.89
CA ILE A 231 20.86 -16.19 -0.16
C ILE A 231 21.95 -15.28 0.39
N GLY A 232 21.57 -14.26 1.16
CA GLY A 232 22.52 -13.41 1.86
C GLY A 232 23.38 -14.22 2.83
N SER A 233 22.76 -15.14 3.59
CA SER A 233 23.48 -16.04 4.49
C SER A 233 24.45 -16.97 3.77
N ASN A 234 24.07 -17.53 2.62
CA ASN A 234 24.92 -18.42 1.81
C ASN A 234 26.21 -17.70 1.39
N TYR A 235 26.11 -16.46 0.94
CA TYR A 235 27.28 -15.68 0.56
C TYR A 235 28.12 -15.29 1.77
N LEU A 236 27.51 -14.70 2.80
CA LEU A 236 28.23 -14.19 3.98
C LEU A 236 28.94 -15.28 4.78
N ASN A 237 28.36 -16.48 4.88
CA ASN A 237 28.90 -17.55 5.72
C ASN A 237 29.65 -18.65 4.95
N ALA A 238 29.39 -18.81 3.65
CA ALA A 238 29.97 -19.88 2.84
C ALA A 238 30.64 -19.40 1.55
N GLY A 239 30.66 -18.09 1.27
CA GLY A 239 31.29 -17.52 0.07
C GLY A 239 30.63 -17.98 -1.24
N LYS A 240 29.43 -18.56 -1.17
CA LYS A 240 28.75 -19.11 -2.34
C LYS A 240 28.05 -17.98 -3.10
N GLU A 241 28.54 -17.69 -4.29
CA GLU A 241 27.93 -16.70 -5.19
C GLU A 241 26.53 -17.15 -5.63
N ALA A 242 25.60 -16.20 -5.64
CA ALA A 242 24.22 -16.45 -6.01
C ALA A 242 24.04 -16.38 -7.52
N VAL A 243 23.10 -17.17 -8.04
CA VAL A 243 22.75 -17.21 -9.47
C VAL A 243 21.24 -17.20 -9.64
N ARG A 244 20.79 -16.90 -10.86
CA ARG A 244 19.38 -17.06 -11.26
C ARG A 244 19.04 -18.53 -11.37
N TRP A 245 17.86 -18.92 -10.89
CA TRP A 245 17.39 -20.31 -10.93
C TRP A 245 16.11 -20.52 -11.75
N GLY A 246 15.55 -19.46 -12.35
CA GLY A 246 14.19 -19.52 -12.88
C GLY A 246 13.19 -19.72 -11.74
N SER A 247 12.38 -20.77 -11.82
CA SER A 247 11.47 -21.18 -10.74
C SER A 247 12.07 -22.20 -9.77
N GLU A 248 13.28 -22.72 -10.05
CA GLU A 248 13.93 -23.72 -9.18
C GLU A 248 14.37 -23.11 -7.84
N HIS A 249 14.21 -23.87 -6.76
CA HIS A 249 14.85 -23.55 -5.49
C HIS A 249 16.32 -24.00 -5.49
N GLU A 250 17.21 -23.14 -5.01
CA GLU A 250 18.65 -23.44 -5.00
C GLU A 250 18.99 -24.66 -4.12
N SER A 251 18.36 -24.77 -2.94
CA SER A 251 18.76 -25.72 -1.91
C SER A 251 17.85 -26.95 -1.75
N ILE A 252 16.75 -27.02 -2.49
CA ILE A 252 15.70 -28.03 -2.28
C ILE A 252 15.26 -28.56 -3.65
N VAL A 253 15.22 -29.88 -3.80
CA VAL A 253 14.83 -30.54 -5.07
C VAL A 253 13.92 -31.74 -4.78
N PRO A 254 12.79 -31.89 -5.51
CA PRO A 254 12.17 -30.91 -6.40
C PRO A 254 11.54 -29.74 -5.63
N TYR A 255 11.75 -28.54 -6.15
CA TYR A 255 11.00 -27.34 -5.82
C TYR A 255 11.09 -26.40 -7.02
N GLU A 256 10.13 -26.48 -7.93
CA GLU A 256 10.07 -25.64 -9.13
C GLU A 256 8.68 -25.61 -9.77
N ALA A 257 8.54 -24.80 -10.82
CA ALA A 257 7.39 -24.83 -11.71
C ALA A 257 7.61 -25.82 -12.86
N PHE A 258 6.78 -26.86 -12.92
CA PHE A 258 6.78 -27.88 -13.96
C PHE A 258 5.76 -27.54 -15.05
N TYR A 259 6.18 -27.65 -16.32
CA TYR A 259 5.26 -27.50 -17.45
C TYR A 259 4.31 -28.70 -17.51
N THR A 260 3.00 -28.43 -17.60
CA THR A 260 1.92 -29.41 -17.74
C THR A 260 1.36 -29.36 -19.17
N LYS A 261 0.33 -30.16 -19.49
CA LYS A 261 -0.30 -30.13 -20.82
C LYS A 261 -0.84 -28.76 -21.23
N ASP A 262 -1.26 -27.94 -20.26
CA ASP A 262 -2.02 -26.72 -20.48
C ASP A 262 -1.50 -25.51 -19.68
N GLY A 263 -0.36 -25.63 -19.00
CA GLY A 263 0.21 -24.54 -18.22
C GLY A 263 1.42 -24.93 -17.39
N TYR A 264 1.46 -24.45 -16.15
CA TYR A 264 2.49 -24.79 -15.17
C TYR A 264 1.88 -25.16 -13.83
N MET A 265 2.48 -26.14 -13.17
CA MET A 265 2.20 -26.57 -11.80
C MET A 265 3.48 -26.41 -10.98
N THR A 266 3.41 -25.61 -9.91
CA THR A 266 4.52 -25.50 -8.96
C THR A 266 4.39 -26.59 -7.92
N VAL A 267 5.46 -27.34 -7.67
CA VAL A 267 5.52 -28.36 -6.61
C VAL A 267 6.81 -28.18 -5.82
N GLY A 268 6.71 -28.25 -4.50
CA GLY A 268 7.85 -28.17 -3.59
C GLY A 268 7.86 -29.29 -2.57
N THR A 269 8.96 -30.03 -2.48
CA THR A 269 9.15 -31.10 -1.47
C THR A 269 10.29 -30.70 -0.53
N GLY A 270 9.93 -30.21 0.65
CA GLY A 270 10.90 -29.75 1.66
C GLY A 270 11.52 -30.87 2.49
N SER A 271 11.00 -32.10 2.40
CA SER A 271 11.48 -33.27 3.14
C SER A 271 11.53 -34.53 2.26
N ASP A 272 12.30 -35.52 2.68
CA ASP A 272 12.40 -36.80 1.96
C ASP A 272 11.05 -37.55 1.97
N ARG A 273 10.28 -37.47 3.07
CA ARG A 273 8.92 -38.03 3.14
C ARG A 273 8.00 -37.43 2.08
N GLN A 274 8.04 -36.10 1.91
CA GLN A 274 7.26 -35.40 0.88
C GLN A 274 7.67 -35.82 -0.53
N PHE A 275 8.97 -36.04 -0.76
CA PHE A 275 9.47 -36.52 -2.05
C PHE A 275 8.97 -37.94 -2.36
N LEU A 276 8.96 -38.84 -1.38
CA LEU A 276 8.42 -40.20 -1.56
C LEU A 276 6.92 -40.19 -1.90
N ASP A 277 6.12 -39.39 -1.17
CA ASP A 277 4.67 -39.21 -1.44
C ASP A 277 4.43 -38.64 -2.85
N LEU A 278 5.28 -37.71 -3.31
CA LEU A 278 5.22 -37.20 -4.69
C LEU A 278 5.45 -38.32 -5.71
N LEU A 279 6.51 -39.13 -5.53
CA LEU A 279 6.81 -40.25 -6.43
C LEU A 279 5.69 -41.28 -6.47
N GLU A 280 5.12 -41.64 -5.31
CA GLU A 280 4.01 -42.58 -5.21
C GLU A 280 2.79 -42.10 -6.00
N ARG A 281 2.37 -40.86 -5.78
CA ARG A 281 1.23 -40.24 -6.49
C ARG A 281 1.48 -40.10 -7.99
N MET A 282 2.73 -39.87 -8.38
CA MET A 282 3.14 -39.83 -9.79
C MET A 282 3.32 -41.23 -10.39
N GLN A 283 3.18 -42.31 -9.62
CA GLN A 283 3.48 -43.69 -10.05
C GLN A 283 4.91 -43.80 -10.59
N LEU A 284 5.86 -43.33 -9.79
CA LEU A 284 7.31 -43.32 -10.05
C LEU A 284 8.08 -43.83 -8.81
N SER A 285 7.46 -44.72 -8.02
CA SER A 285 8.01 -45.20 -6.75
C SER A 285 9.38 -45.87 -6.91
N GLU A 286 9.67 -46.46 -8.07
CA GLU A 286 10.96 -47.06 -8.39
C GLU A 286 12.14 -46.07 -8.32
N ILE A 287 11.88 -44.77 -8.48
CA ILE A 287 12.90 -43.72 -8.37
C ILE A 287 13.42 -43.62 -6.93
N SER A 288 12.62 -43.98 -5.93
CA SER A 288 13.00 -43.89 -4.53
C SER A 288 14.11 -44.86 -4.12
N GLU A 289 14.27 -45.96 -4.85
CA GLU A 289 15.31 -46.98 -4.61
C GLU A 289 16.69 -46.57 -5.18
N ILE A 290 16.74 -45.49 -5.97
CA ILE A 290 17.99 -45.01 -6.56
C ILE A 290 18.76 -44.18 -5.53
N ASP A 291 19.94 -44.66 -5.12
CA ASP A 291 20.80 -44.00 -4.11
C ASP A 291 21.09 -42.51 -4.41
N LYS A 292 21.13 -42.13 -5.69
CA LYS A 292 21.30 -40.73 -6.13
C LYS A 292 20.19 -39.78 -5.65
N TYR A 293 19.01 -40.31 -5.29
CA TYR A 293 17.82 -39.52 -4.92
C TYR A 293 17.36 -39.73 -3.47
N LYS A 294 18.09 -40.55 -2.71
CA LYS A 294 17.76 -41.00 -1.34
C LYS A 294 17.47 -39.87 -0.34
N ASN A 295 18.16 -38.73 -0.46
CA ASN A 295 17.94 -37.57 0.39
C ASN A 295 18.13 -36.25 -0.38
N ASN A 296 17.68 -35.13 0.20
CA ASN A 296 17.73 -33.83 -0.48
C ASN A 296 19.13 -33.44 -0.95
N LYS A 297 20.19 -33.72 -0.15
CA LYS A 297 21.58 -33.41 -0.56
C LYS A 297 21.97 -34.17 -1.82
N ALA A 298 21.61 -35.45 -1.90
CA ALA A 298 21.83 -36.27 -3.09
C ALA A 298 21.00 -35.76 -4.29
N ARG A 299 19.73 -35.41 -4.08
CA ARG A 299 18.87 -34.82 -5.13
C ARG A 299 19.39 -33.49 -5.66
N VAL A 300 19.87 -32.61 -4.78
CA VAL A 300 20.49 -31.33 -5.15
C VAL A 300 21.71 -31.54 -6.05
N LYS A 301 22.56 -32.53 -5.72
CA LYS A 301 23.75 -32.90 -6.52
C LYS A 301 23.37 -33.47 -7.88
N ASN A 302 22.31 -34.29 -7.95
CA ASN A 302 21.87 -34.99 -9.15
C ASN A 302 20.63 -34.36 -9.82
N ARG A 303 20.39 -33.06 -9.59
CA ARG A 303 19.11 -32.41 -9.92
C ARG A 303 18.72 -32.49 -11.39
N ASN A 304 19.67 -32.37 -12.31
CA ASN A 304 19.37 -32.28 -13.74
C ASN A 304 18.72 -33.58 -14.23
N GLU A 305 19.24 -34.72 -13.78
CA GLU A 305 18.72 -36.06 -14.10
C GLU A 305 17.31 -36.24 -13.50
N LEU A 306 17.16 -35.98 -12.20
CA LEU A 306 15.88 -36.13 -11.51
C LEU A 306 14.79 -35.21 -12.07
N LEU A 307 15.09 -33.92 -12.23
CA LEU A 307 14.12 -32.94 -12.72
C LEU A 307 13.74 -33.22 -14.16
N SER A 308 14.63 -33.78 -14.99
CA SER A 308 14.26 -34.22 -16.35
C SER A 308 13.14 -35.27 -16.30
N ILE A 309 13.25 -36.27 -15.43
CA ILE A 309 12.23 -37.33 -15.29
C ILE A 309 10.90 -36.75 -14.80
N LEU A 310 10.95 -35.91 -13.76
CA LEU A 310 9.75 -35.30 -13.21
C LEU A 310 9.06 -34.37 -14.22
N ARG A 311 9.83 -33.53 -14.94
CA ARG A 311 9.31 -32.63 -15.98
C ARG A 311 8.61 -33.41 -17.09
N GLU A 312 9.19 -34.53 -17.57
CA GLU A 312 8.50 -35.36 -18.57
C GLU A 312 7.21 -35.96 -18.03
N LYS A 313 7.18 -36.39 -16.76
CA LYS A 313 5.94 -36.88 -16.17
C LYS A 313 4.89 -35.78 -16.07
N PHE A 314 5.23 -34.57 -15.62
CA PHE A 314 4.28 -33.46 -15.49
C PHE A 314 3.60 -33.08 -16.81
N LYS A 315 4.30 -33.18 -17.94
CA LYS A 315 3.74 -32.95 -19.29
C LYS A 315 2.61 -33.90 -19.68
N THR A 316 2.44 -35.02 -18.98
CA THR A 316 1.44 -36.04 -19.35
C THR A 316 0.00 -35.69 -18.94
N LYS A 317 -0.19 -34.69 -18.09
CA LYS A 317 -1.50 -34.31 -17.55
C LYS A 317 -1.66 -32.79 -17.48
N THR A 318 -2.91 -32.33 -17.47
CA THR A 318 -3.26 -30.92 -17.25
C THR A 318 -3.07 -30.53 -15.79
N ASN A 319 -3.05 -29.23 -15.50
CA ASN A 319 -3.08 -28.74 -14.12
C ASN A 319 -4.23 -29.35 -13.32
N LYS A 320 -5.43 -29.42 -13.90
CA LYS A 320 -6.62 -29.94 -13.21
C LYS A 320 -6.51 -31.43 -12.88
N GLU A 321 -5.97 -32.22 -13.79
CA GLU A 321 -5.73 -33.65 -13.55
C GLU A 321 -4.70 -33.87 -12.44
N TRP A 322 -3.64 -33.05 -12.40
CA TRP A 322 -2.65 -33.09 -11.31
C TRP A 322 -3.22 -32.67 -9.96
N GLU A 323 -4.08 -31.65 -9.92
CA GLU A 323 -4.75 -31.23 -8.68
C GLU A 323 -5.53 -32.37 -8.04
N VAL A 324 -6.25 -33.16 -8.85
CA VAL A 324 -7.00 -34.34 -8.37
C VAL A 324 -6.06 -35.42 -7.83
N ILE A 325 -4.95 -35.68 -8.51
CA ILE A 325 -3.96 -36.69 -8.08
C ILE A 325 -3.25 -36.27 -6.79
N PHE A 326 -2.99 -34.98 -6.62
CA PHE A 326 -2.29 -34.44 -5.45
C PHE A 326 -3.22 -34.08 -4.29
N GLU A 327 -4.52 -34.32 -4.41
CA GLU A 327 -5.45 -34.08 -3.31
C GLU A 327 -5.02 -34.85 -2.04
N GLY A 328 -4.92 -34.12 -0.92
CA GLY A 328 -4.44 -34.66 0.36
C GLY A 328 -2.94 -34.98 0.41
N ALA A 329 -2.14 -34.50 -0.55
CA ALA A 329 -0.69 -34.66 -0.52
C ALA A 329 -0.05 -34.01 0.72
N SER A 330 1.05 -34.60 1.17
CA SER A 330 1.87 -34.07 2.26
C SER A 330 2.76 -32.89 1.87
N PHE A 331 2.81 -32.57 0.57
CA PHE A 331 3.64 -31.51 -0.01
C PHE A 331 2.79 -30.39 -0.63
N PRO A 332 3.29 -29.14 -0.63
CA PRO A 332 2.62 -28.03 -1.29
C PRO A 332 2.70 -28.14 -2.82
N TYR A 333 1.58 -27.83 -3.47
CA TYR A 333 1.46 -27.69 -4.91
C TYR A 333 0.46 -26.59 -5.28
N GLY A 334 0.55 -26.08 -6.51
CA GLY A 334 -0.47 -25.17 -7.06
C GLY A 334 -0.17 -24.73 -8.49
N PRO A 335 -1.21 -24.46 -9.31
CA PRO A 335 -1.02 -23.95 -10.66
C PRO A 335 -0.43 -22.53 -10.66
N ILE A 336 0.34 -22.18 -11.70
CA ILE A 336 0.67 -20.78 -11.95
C ILE A 336 -0.52 -20.10 -12.62
N ASN A 337 -1.29 -19.38 -11.81
CA ASN A 337 -2.49 -18.67 -12.26
C ASN A 337 -2.15 -17.37 -13.03
N THR A 338 -2.94 -17.11 -14.08
CA THR A 338 -3.10 -15.75 -14.62
C THR A 338 -3.78 -14.83 -13.60
N ILE A 339 -3.66 -13.52 -13.76
CA ILE A 339 -4.31 -12.55 -12.86
C ILE A 339 -5.84 -12.74 -12.83
N LYS A 340 -6.46 -13.10 -13.95
CA LYS A 340 -7.89 -13.44 -14.01
C LYS A 340 -8.20 -14.64 -13.10
N GLN A 341 -7.45 -15.74 -13.26
CA GLN A 341 -7.62 -16.94 -12.44
C GLN A 341 -7.38 -16.69 -10.95
N VAL A 342 -6.45 -15.81 -10.58
CA VAL A 342 -6.25 -15.43 -9.16
C VAL A 342 -7.51 -14.83 -8.56
N PHE A 343 -8.19 -13.92 -9.28
CA PHE A 343 -9.38 -13.25 -8.76
C PHE A 343 -10.68 -14.04 -8.94
N GLU A 344 -10.67 -15.10 -9.75
CA GLU A 344 -11.75 -16.09 -9.89
C GLU A 344 -11.49 -17.37 -9.07
N ASP A 345 -10.43 -17.40 -8.27
CA ASP A 345 -10.06 -18.57 -7.46
C ASP A 345 -11.12 -18.80 -6.36
N PRO A 346 -11.64 -20.04 -6.20
CA PRO A 346 -12.70 -20.33 -5.23
C PRO A 346 -12.32 -20.00 -3.79
N HIS A 347 -11.04 -20.14 -3.41
CA HIS A 347 -10.59 -19.77 -2.08
C HIS A 347 -10.60 -18.26 -1.88
N ILE A 348 -10.14 -17.50 -2.87
CA ILE A 348 -10.12 -16.02 -2.84
C ILE A 348 -11.55 -15.46 -2.76
N GLU A 349 -12.49 -16.05 -3.49
CA GLU A 349 -13.92 -15.72 -3.39
C GLU A 349 -14.51 -16.10 -2.02
N TYR A 350 -14.23 -17.31 -1.54
CA TYR A 350 -14.73 -17.81 -0.25
C TYR A 350 -14.31 -16.93 0.92
N ILE A 351 -13.03 -16.53 0.97
CA ILE A 351 -12.52 -15.62 2.01
C ILE A 351 -12.88 -14.15 1.77
N LYS A 352 -13.55 -13.83 0.65
CA LYS A 352 -14.00 -12.49 0.27
C LYS A 352 -12.86 -11.48 0.25
N LEU A 353 -11.70 -11.85 -0.27
CA LEU A 353 -10.53 -10.95 -0.24
C LEU A 353 -10.75 -9.71 -1.12
N VAL A 354 -11.48 -9.84 -2.23
CA VAL A 354 -11.83 -8.71 -3.09
C VAL A 354 -13.05 -7.98 -2.52
N GLN A 355 -12.92 -6.67 -2.34
CA GLN A 355 -13.95 -5.80 -1.79
C GLN A 355 -14.49 -4.88 -2.88
N GLU A 356 -15.81 -4.87 -3.07
CA GLU A 356 -16.51 -3.98 -4.00
C GLU A 356 -17.11 -2.79 -3.25
N MET A 357 -16.90 -1.57 -3.76
CA MET A 357 -17.37 -0.34 -3.11
C MET A 357 -17.78 0.73 -4.13
N GLU A 358 -18.70 1.60 -3.73
CA GLU A 358 -19.09 2.79 -4.48
C GLU A 358 -18.01 3.89 -4.34
N HIS A 359 -17.48 4.36 -5.47
CA HIS A 359 -16.48 5.41 -5.52
C HIS A 359 -17.15 6.79 -5.76
N PRO A 360 -16.60 7.90 -5.21
CA PRO A 360 -17.16 9.24 -5.44
C PRO A 360 -17.24 9.68 -6.90
N THR A 361 -16.60 8.98 -7.84
CA THR A 361 -16.80 9.19 -9.29
C THR A 361 -18.17 8.71 -9.80
N GLY A 362 -18.97 8.02 -8.97
CA GLY A 362 -20.22 7.36 -9.37
C GLY A 362 -20.00 6.01 -10.04
N LYS A 363 -18.82 5.41 -9.85
CA LYS A 363 -18.45 4.09 -10.37
C LYS A 363 -18.26 3.13 -9.21
N LYS A 364 -18.55 1.85 -9.43
CA LYS A 364 -18.09 0.78 -8.55
C LYS A 364 -16.64 0.47 -8.80
N ILE A 365 -15.88 0.27 -7.73
CA ILE A 365 -14.49 -0.18 -7.80
C ILE A 365 -14.33 -1.48 -7.02
N LYS A 366 -13.36 -2.29 -7.46
CA LYS A 366 -12.91 -3.48 -6.74
C LYS A 366 -11.49 -3.26 -6.25
N ILE A 367 -11.24 -3.58 -4.99
CA ILE A 367 -9.92 -3.48 -4.38
C ILE A 367 -9.58 -4.74 -3.59
N VAL A 368 -8.30 -5.07 -3.50
CA VAL A 368 -7.82 -6.17 -2.66
C VAL A 368 -7.86 -5.73 -1.20
N GLY A 369 -8.59 -6.47 -0.37
CA GLY A 369 -8.74 -6.21 1.06
C GLY A 369 -7.48 -6.54 1.87
N PRO A 370 -7.54 -6.36 3.21
CA PRO A 370 -6.42 -6.67 4.09
C PRO A 370 -6.10 -8.18 4.11
N ALA A 371 -4.82 -8.52 4.11
CA ALA A 371 -4.36 -9.92 4.07
C ALA A 371 -4.37 -10.63 5.44
N VAL A 372 -4.67 -9.92 6.53
CA VAL A 372 -4.61 -10.45 7.90
C VAL A 372 -6.00 -10.36 8.55
N THR A 373 -6.48 -11.48 9.07
CA THR A 373 -7.72 -11.55 9.87
C THR A 373 -7.39 -11.61 11.36
N TYR A 374 -8.30 -11.07 12.18
CA TYR A 374 -8.17 -11.07 13.63
C TYR A 374 -9.40 -11.77 14.23
N SER A 375 -9.20 -12.50 15.32
CA SER A 375 -10.30 -13.18 16.04
C SER A 375 -11.22 -12.20 16.78
N TYR A 376 -10.67 -11.09 17.27
CA TYR A 376 -11.40 -10.10 18.09
C TYR A 376 -11.43 -8.70 17.49
N ALA A 377 -10.36 -8.33 16.79
CA ALA A 377 -10.16 -6.98 16.29
C ALA A 377 -10.67 -6.83 14.85
N THR A 378 -10.90 -5.58 14.42
CA THR A 378 -11.28 -5.30 13.05
C THR A 378 -10.07 -4.91 12.21
N ASN A 379 -9.93 -5.52 11.04
CA ASN A 379 -8.99 -5.12 9.99
C ASN A 379 -9.74 -5.10 8.66
N LYS A 380 -10.19 -3.92 8.21
CA LYS A 380 -11.12 -3.83 7.08
C LYS A 380 -10.97 -2.57 6.24
N VAL A 381 -11.45 -2.67 5.02
CA VAL A 381 -11.72 -1.51 4.17
C VAL A 381 -12.97 -0.80 4.69
N ARG A 382 -12.84 0.43 5.17
CA ARG A 382 -13.94 1.29 5.66
C ARG A 382 -14.33 2.34 4.64
N THR A 383 -13.35 2.94 3.96
CA THR A 383 -13.57 3.95 2.93
C THR A 383 -12.74 3.67 1.69
N VAL A 384 -13.32 4.04 0.54
CA VAL A 384 -12.62 4.04 -0.74
C VAL A 384 -11.49 5.07 -0.77
N PRO A 385 -10.50 4.91 -1.68
CA PRO A 385 -9.49 5.94 -1.90
C PRO A 385 -10.12 7.31 -2.16
N PRO A 386 -9.60 8.39 -1.55
CA PRO A 386 -10.25 9.70 -1.62
C PRO A 386 -9.95 10.43 -2.93
N MET A 387 -10.93 11.21 -3.40
CA MET A 387 -10.69 12.23 -4.42
C MET A 387 -9.71 13.29 -3.88
N LEU A 388 -8.97 13.94 -4.77
CA LEU A 388 -8.00 14.97 -4.40
C LEU A 388 -8.67 16.13 -3.64
N GLY A 389 -8.19 16.42 -2.43
CA GLY A 389 -8.68 17.50 -1.57
C GLY A 389 -10.12 17.30 -1.09
N GLN A 390 -10.63 16.07 -1.10
CA GLN A 390 -12.00 15.75 -0.70
C GLN A 390 -12.31 16.18 0.74
N HIS A 391 -11.32 16.11 1.63
CA HIS A 391 -11.52 16.31 3.07
C HIS A 391 -10.83 17.58 3.58
N THR A 392 -10.29 18.44 2.70
CA THR A 392 -9.53 19.63 3.11
C THR A 392 -10.32 20.52 4.07
N THR A 393 -11.54 20.94 3.70
CA THR A 393 -12.37 21.80 4.56
C THR A 393 -12.77 21.10 5.86
N GLU A 394 -13.14 19.82 5.78
CA GLU A 394 -13.55 19.03 6.95
C GLU A 394 -12.43 19.00 8.00
N ILE A 395 -11.20 18.71 7.58
CA ILE A 395 -10.07 18.60 8.51
C ILE A 395 -9.66 19.95 9.09
N LEU A 396 -9.62 21.01 8.28
CA LEU A 396 -9.31 22.35 8.79
C LEU A 396 -10.34 22.83 9.83
N LYS A 397 -11.63 22.50 9.65
CA LYS A 397 -12.66 22.82 10.63
C LYS A 397 -12.60 21.91 11.85
N ASN A 398 -12.66 20.60 11.65
CA ASN A 398 -12.96 19.66 12.72
C ASN A 398 -11.72 19.27 13.55
N VAL A 399 -10.52 19.36 12.97
CA VAL A 399 -9.27 19.01 13.66
C VAL A 399 -8.55 20.27 14.16
N LEU A 400 -8.51 21.33 13.35
CA LEU A 400 -7.82 22.59 13.70
C LEU A 400 -8.74 23.69 14.21
N ASN A 401 -10.06 23.51 14.19
CA ASN A 401 -11.03 24.53 14.61
C ASN A 401 -10.90 25.85 13.85
N TYR A 402 -10.50 25.80 12.58
CA TYR A 402 -10.44 27.01 11.75
C TYR A 402 -11.84 27.50 11.40
N THR A 403 -12.03 28.82 11.48
CA THR A 403 -13.25 29.49 11.01
C THR A 403 -13.38 29.40 9.49
N ASP A 404 -14.60 29.56 8.98
CA ASP A 404 -14.86 29.63 7.55
C ASP A 404 -14.04 30.75 6.86
N ASP A 405 -13.93 31.91 7.51
CA ASP A 405 -13.15 33.04 7.00
C ASP A 405 -11.66 32.69 6.86
N LYS A 406 -11.04 32.08 7.88
CA LYS A 406 -9.64 31.64 7.81
C LYS A 406 -9.45 30.63 6.68
N ILE A 407 -10.36 29.67 6.54
CA ILE A 407 -10.31 28.68 5.47
C ILE A 407 -10.43 29.34 4.10
N GLN A 408 -11.30 30.35 3.96
CA GLN A 408 -11.49 31.08 2.72
C GLN A 408 -10.22 31.87 2.35
N THR A 409 -9.60 32.57 3.30
CA THR A 409 -8.30 33.25 3.08
C THR A 409 -7.20 32.27 2.63
N LEU A 410 -7.15 31.07 3.22
CA LEU A 410 -6.17 30.04 2.83
C LEU A 410 -6.39 29.53 1.39
N LYS A 411 -7.65 29.44 0.95
CA LYS A 411 -7.99 29.06 -0.44
C LYS A 411 -7.59 30.15 -1.42
N GLU A 412 -7.92 31.41 -1.13
CA GLU A 412 -7.58 32.56 -1.96
C GLU A 412 -6.07 32.71 -2.11
N SER A 413 -5.33 32.46 -1.03
CA SER A 413 -3.86 32.43 -1.00
C SER A 413 -3.25 31.20 -1.68
N LYS A 414 -4.08 30.27 -2.18
CA LYS A 414 -3.70 28.99 -2.79
C LYS A 414 -2.82 28.13 -1.88
N ILE A 415 -2.97 28.27 -0.57
CA ILE A 415 -2.29 27.42 0.42
C ILE A 415 -2.99 26.07 0.51
N VAL A 416 -4.32 26.07 0.35
CA VAL A 416 -5.16 24.87 0.36
C VAL A 416 -6.08 24.82 -0.86
N VAL A 417 -6.47 23.61 -1.28
CA VAL A 417 -7.46 23.39 -2.36
C VAL A 417 -8.51 22.39 -1.89
N VAL A 418 -9.75 22.58 -2.34
CA VAL A 418 -10.87 21.67 -2.06
C VAL A 418 -11.28 20.98 -3.35
N SER A 419 -11.71 19.72 -3.26
CA SER A 419 -12.23 18.97 -4.41
C SER A 419 -13.29 19.75 -5.19
N MET A 420 -13.13 19.79 -6.53
CA MET A 420 -14.00 20.52 -7.46
C MET A 420 -15.46 20.08 -7.41
N LYS A 421 -15.79 18.87 -6.92
CA LYS A 421 -17.19 18.42 -6.83
C LYS A 421 -18.05 19.30 -5.91
N ASN A 422 -17.47 19.81 -4.83
CA ASN A 422 -18.18 20.74 -3.94
C ASN A 422 -18.37 22.10 -4.61
N GLN A 423 -17.45 22.54 -5.46
CA GLN A 423 -17.64 23.75 -6.25
C GLN A 423 -18.64 23.53 -7.37
N GLU A 424 -18.62 22.43 -8.11
CA GLU A 424 -19.63 22.15 -9.14
C GLU A 424 -21.04 22.00 -8.57
N ILE A 425 -21.21 21.34 -7.42
CA ILE A 425 -22.51 21.22 -6.76
C ILE A 425 -22.96 22.59 -6.24
N LEU A 426 -22.07 23.36 -5.59
CA LEU A 426 -22.39 24.70 -5.11
C LEU A 426 -22.70 25.65 -6.27
N VAL A 427 -21.92 25.60 -7.35
CA VAL A 427 -22.14 26.34 -8.60
C VAL A 427 -23.47 25.91 -9.21
N LYS A 428 -23.75 24.61 -9.39
CA LYS A 428 -25.05 24.12 -9.89
C LYS A 428 -26.22 24.52 -8.99
N VAL A 429 -26.08 24.48 -7.67
CA VAL A 429 -27.10 24.89 -6.71
C VAL A 429 -27.32 26.40 -6.76
N VAL A 430 -26.25 27.21 -6.78
CA VAL A 430 -26.32 28.68 -6.92
C VAL A 430 -26.91 29.06 -8.27
N LEU A 431 -26.48 28.45 -9.38
CA LEU A 431 -27.07 28.63 -10.71
C LEU A 431 -28.55 28.25 -10.74
N LYS A 432 -28.95 27.18 -10.04
CA LYS A 432 -30.35 26.75 -9.95
C LYS A 432 -31.20 27.72 -9.12
N ILE A 433 -30.67 28.22 -8.00
CA ILE A 433 -31.30 29.27 -7.18
C ILE A 433 -31.43 30.57 -7.96
N VAL A 434 -30.38 31.00 -8.66
CA VAL A 434 -30.39 32.20 -9.51
C VAL A 434 -31.38 32.02 -10.67
N MET A 435 -31.44 30.86 -11.32
CA MET A 435 -32.44 30.58 -12.36
C MET A 435 -33.88 30.56 -11.82
N MET A 436 -34.12 30.04 -10.61
CA MET A 436 -35.45 30.09 -9.97
C MET A 436 -35.86 31.52 -9.65
N ASN A 437 -34.96 32.33 -9.11
CA ASN A 437 -35.23 33.75 -8.83
C ASN A 437 -35.42 34.57 -10.11
N VAL A 438 -34.68 34.29 -11.17
CA VAL A 438 -34.87 34.93 -12.49
C VAL A 438 -36.25 34.58 -13.08
N ASN A 439 -36.74 33.36 -12.90
CA ASN A 439 -38.08 32.96 -13.34
C ASN A 439 -39.20 33.66 -12.54
N ILE A 440 -39.03 33.87 -11.24
CA ILE A 440 -39.98 34.62 -10.39
C ILE A 440 -40.07 36.09 -10.84
N VAL A 441 -38.94 36.68 -11.26
CA VAL A 441 -38.89 38.08 -11.73
C VAL A 441 -39.51 38.25 -13.14
N MET A 442 -39.67 37.18 -13.92
CA MET A 442 -40.29 37.25 -15.25
C MET A 442 -41.81 37.53 -15.24
N ASP A 443 -42.45 37.49 -14.07
CA ASP A 443 -43.85 37.87 -13.87
C ASP A 443 -44.06 39.38 -13.62
N ILE A 444 -42.98 40.19 -13.59
CA ILE A 444 -43.06 41.63 -13.33
C ILE A 444 -42.52 42.42 -14.53
N LYS A 445 -43.44 43.10 -15.25
CA LYS A 445 -43.30 44.16 -16.27
C LYS A 445 -42.16 44.07 -17.33
N THR A 446 -42.55 44.40 -18.55
CA THR A 446 -41.88 44.18 -19.85
C THR A 446 -40.39 44.54 -20.00
N PRO A 447 -39.81 45.58 -19.34
CA PRO A 447 -38.39 45.92 -19.53
C PRO A 447 -37.41 44.95 -18.86
N ILE A 448 -37.77 44.35 -17.71
CA ILE A 448 -36.88 43.49 -16.93
C ILE A 448 -36.71 42.10 -17.58
N ARG A 449 -37.73 41.66 -18.33
CA ARG A 449 -37.79 40.37 -19.01
C ARG A 449 -36.63 40.16 -19.99
N LYS A 450 -36.23 41.22 -20.72
CA LYS A 450 -35.15 41.16 -21.72
C LYS A 450 -33.79 40.96 -21.06
N PHE A 451 -33.56 41.61 -19.91
CA PHE A 451 -32.34 41.45 -19.10
C PHE A 451 -32.26 40.06 -18.46
N CYS A 452 -33.37 39.57 -17.91
CA CYS A 452 -33.48 38.22 -17.35
C CYS A 452 -33.20 37.13 -18.39
N HIS A 453 -33.64 37.29 -19.63
CA HIS A 453 -33.40 36.33 -20.71
C HIS A 453 -31.92 36.26 -21.12
N ILE A 454 -31.24 37.41 -21.16
CA ILE A 454 -29.79 37.48 -21.43
C ILE A 454 -29.00 36.82 -20.30
N MET A 455 -29.35 37.09 -19.05
CA MET A 455 -28.77 36.44 -17.87
C MET A 455 -28.97 34.92 -17.90
N GLN A 456 -30.18 34.44 -18.22
CA GLN A 456 -30.45 32.99 -18.36
C GLN A 456 -29.58 32.32 -19.43
N LYS A 457 -29.38 32.99 -20.58
CA LYS A 457 -28.54 32.47 -21.66
C LYS A 457 -27.06 32.40 -21.24
N HIS A 458 -26.57 33.41 -20.52
CA HIS A 458 -25.21 33.41 -19.96
C HIS A 458 -25.02 32.33 -18.89
N LEU A 459 -25.97 32.20 -17.96
CA LEU A 459 -25.96 31.15 -16.93
C LEU A 459 -26.01 29.73 -17.56
N LYS A 460 -26.79 29.52 -18.62
CA LYS A 460 -26.81 28.24 -19.35
C LYS A 460 -25.47 27.90 -19.99
N ASN A 461 -24.78 28.89 -20.56
CA ASN A 461 -23.45 28.67 -21.14
C ASN A 461 -22.40 28.37 -20.07
N LEU A 462 -22.49 29.00 -18.90
CA LEU A 462 -21.66 28.72 -17.72
C LEU A 462 -21.92 27.33 -17.09
N LEU A 463 -23.09 26.73 -17.32
CA LEU A 463 -23.41 25.35 -16.90
C LEU A 463 -22.89 24.29 -17.89
N LEU A 464 -22.63 24.68 -19.14
CA LEU A 464 -22.15 23.81 -20.21
C LEU A 464 -20.61 23.76 -20.31
N GLN A 465 -19.93 24.80 -19.82
CA GLN A 465 -18.48 24.83 -19.57
C GLN A 465 -18.15 24.21 -18.22
#